data_AF-M1CGF8-F1
#
_entry.id   AF-M1CGF8-F1
#
_cell.length_a   1.000
_cell.length_b   1.000
_cell.length_c   1.000
_cell.angle_alpha   90.00
_cell.angle_beta   90.00
_cell.angle_gamma   90.00
#
_symmetry.space_group_name_H-M   'P 1'
#
loop_
_entity.id
_entity.type
_entity.pdbx_description
1 polymer ?
#
loop_
_entity_poly.entity_id
_entity_poly.type
_entity_poly.pdbx_seq_one_letter_code
_entity_poly.pdbx_strand_id
1 'polypeptide(L)'
;MAKQPTRVLVTGAAGQIGYALVPMIARGAMLGLDQPVIIHMLDIEPAAESLKGVKMELIDAAFPLLKDVVATTDVVEACKGVNVAVMVGGFPRKEGMERKDVMTKNVSIYKAQASALEQHAAPDCKVLVVANPANTNALILKEFAPSFPAKNITCLTRLDHNRALGQVSEKLNVHVGDVKNVTIWGNHSSTQYPDVNHATVKTAAGEKPVRELVANDQWLNTEFITTVQQRGAAIIKARKLSSALSAASSACDHIRDWVLGTPKVKYHPFLLLTLIKMGHLLTTILSVMPRLPFRILLTSIKCMSFLYWAKFLLHVLFRGHGFQWGSILMDLMAFQLV
;
A
#
# COMPACT_ATOMS: atom_id res chain seq x y z
N MET A 1 -8.07 -32.90 6.70
CA MET A 1 -6.83 -32.82 5.89
C MET A 1 -6.13 -31.51 6.23
N ALA A 2 -4.82 -31.52 6.44
CA ALA A 2 -4.06 -30.29 6.66
C ALA A 2 -4.06 -29.45 5.36
N LYS A 3 -4.31 -28.14 5.46
CA LYS A 3 -4.24 -27.24 4.29
C LYS A 3 -2.82 -27.26 3.69
N GLN A 4 -2.73 -27.15 2.37
CA GLN A 4 -1.43 -26.99 1.70
C GLN A 4 -0.75 -25.70 2.18
N PRO A 5 0.56 -25.72 2.49
CA PRO A 5 1.26 -24.52 2.95
C PRO A 5 1.28 -23.41 1.89
N THR A 6 1.01 -22.18 2.30
CA THR A 6 1.17 -20.99 1.46
C THR A 6 2.60 -20.49 1.54
N ARG A 7 3.26 -20.25 0.40
CA ARG A 7 4.60 -19.67 0.35
C ARG A 7 4.52 -18.15 0.40
N VAL A 8 5.17 -17.54 1.39
CA VAL A 8 5.16 -16.10 1.63
C VAL A 8 6.58 -15.56 1.54
N LEU A 9 6.86 -14.73 0.55
CA LEU A 9 8.10 -13.99 0.41
C LEU A 9 8.06 -12.70 1.23
N VAL A 10 9.15 -12.43 1.96
CA VAL A 10 9.46 -11.14 2.57
C VAL A 10 10.84 -10.70 2.09
N THR A 11 10.91 -9.60 1.34
CA THR A 11 12.21 -8.99 0.95
C THR A 11 12.67 -7.99 2.00
N GLY A 12 13.97 -7.72 2.14
CA GLY A 12 14.49 -6.88 3.23
C GLY A 12 14.21 -7.50 4.61
N ALA A 13 14.19 -8.83 4.68
CA ALA A 13 13.74 -9.59 5.82
C ALA A 13 14.65 -9.46 7.06
N ALA A 14 15.95 -9.17 6.87
CA ALA A 14 16.87 -8.89 7.96
C ALA A 14 16.73 -7.45 8.51
N GLY A 15 15.91 -6.61 7.85
CA GLY A 15 15.60 -5.26 8.31
C GLY A 15 14.55 -5.23 9.43
N GLN A 16 14.39 -4.07 10.06
CA GLN A 16 13.50 -3.87 11.22
C GLN A 16 12.03 -4.28 10.97
N ILE A 17 11.47 -3.94 9.79
CA ILE A 17 10.09 -4.33 9.44
C ILE A 17 10.04 -5.83 9.16
N GLY A 18 11.03 -6.39 8.45
CA GLY A 18 11.13 -7.82 8.18
C GLY A 18 11.13 -8.64 9.46
N TYR A 19 12.01 -8.28 10.40
CA TYR A 19 12.13 -8.89 11.73
C TYR A 19 10.82 -8.82 12.55
N ALA A 20 10.07 -7.71 12.44
CA ALA A 20 8.75 -7.60 13.08
C ALA A 20 7.65 -8.41 12.35
N LEU A 21 7.77 -8.61 11.04
CA LEU A 21 6.74 -9.19 10.18
C LEU A 21 6.76 -10.71 10.14
N VAL A 22 7.94 -11.31 9.96
CA VAL A 22 8.06 -12.78 9.82
C VAL A 22 7.50 -13.59 10.99
N PRO A 23 7.64 -13.20 12.28
CA PRO A 23 6.95 -13.92 13.36
C PRO A 23 5.43 -13.75 13.32
N MET A 24 4.90 -12.61 12.84
CA MET A 24 3.44 -12.43 12.69
C MET A 24 2.88 -13.36 11.61
N ILE A 25 3.61 -13.53 10.51
CA ILE A 25 3.26 -14.48 9.45
C ILE A 25 3.30 -15.91 10.01
N ALA A 26 4.39 -16.30 10.68
CA ALA A 26 4.57 -17.63 11.26
C ALA A 26 3.52 -17.99 12.33
N ARG A 27 2.99 -16.99 13.06
CA ARG A 27 1.92 -17.16 14.05
C ARG A 27 0.51 -17.23 13.44
N GLY A 28 0.36 -16.99 12.12
CA GLY A 28 -0.93 -17.03 11.43
C GLY A 28 -1.71 -15.71 11.44
N ALA A 29 -1.10 -14.59 11.86
CA ALA A 29 -1.78 -13.29 11.89
C ALA A 29 -2.19 -12.83 10.47
N MET A 30 -1.34 -13.11 9.48
CA MET A 30 -1.57 -12.70 8.08
C MET A 30 -2.62 -13.54 7.36
N LEU A 31 -2.60 -14.88 7.51
CA LEU A 31 -3.38 -15.79 6.67
C LEU A 31 -4.40 -16.64 7.43
N GLY A 32 -4.48 -16.51 8.76
CA GLY A 32 -5.38 -17.29 9.61
C GLY A 32 -4.64 -18.30 10.48
N LEU A 33 -5.29 -18.70 11.58
CA LEU A 33 -4.73 -19.62 12.58
C LEU A 33 -4.71 -21.09 12.14
N ASP A 34 -5.27 -21.38 10.96
CA ASP A 34 -5.41 -22.72 10.40
C ASP A 34 -4.67 -22.89 9.05
N GLN A 35 -3.88 -21.89 8.63
CA GLN A 35 -3.15 -21.87 7.37
C GLN A 35 -1.65 -22.09 7.61
N PRO A 36 -1.09 -23.26 7.27
CA PRO A 36 0.35 -23.47 7.28
C PRO A 36 1.06 -22.55 6.29
N VAL A 37 2.29 -22.16 6.61
CA VAL A 37 3.10 -21.26 5.80
C VAL A 37 4.52 -21.78 5.61
N ILE A 38 5.11 -21.44 4.46
CA ILE A 38 6.55 -21.53 4.21
C ILE A 38 7.02 -20.11 3.97
N ILE A 39 8.01 -19.64 4.74
CA ILE A 39 8.50 -18.26 4.64
C ILE A 39 9.77 -18.25 3.77
N HIS A 40 9.75 -17.46 2.71
CA HIS A 40 10.93 -17.12 1.93
C HIS A 40 11.41 -15.74 2.38
N MET A 41 12.66 -15.64 2.82
CA MET A 41 13.28 -14.41 3.27
C MET A 41 14.39 -14.05 2.29
N LEU A 42 14.27 -12.88 1.67
CA LEU A 42 15.27 -12.31 0.78
C LEU A 42 15.90 -11.09 1.44
N ASP A 43 17.22 -11.02 1.43
CA ASP A 43 17.95 -9.80 1.72
C ASP A 43 19.18 -9.68 0.80
N ILE A 44 20.00 -8.64 0.99
CA ILE A 44 21.24 -8.44 0.24
C ILE A 44 22.42 -9.17 0.89
N GLU A 45 23.46 -9.45 0.11
CA GLU A 45 24.68 -10.14 0.57
C GLU A 45 25.27 -9.58 1.88
N PRO A 46 25.39 -8.25 2.07
CA PRO A 46 25.90 -7.70 3.34
C PRO A 46 25.05 -8.03 4.58
N ALA A 47 23.80 -8.47 4.39
CA ALA A 47 22.88 -8.83 5.47
C ALA A 47 22.73 -10.36 5.62
N ALA A 48 23.48 -11.18 4.89
CA ALA A 48 23.33 -12.65 4.89
C ALA A 48 23.44 -13.28 6.29
N GLU A 49 24.43 -12.87 7.09
CA GLU A 49 24.57 -13.39 8.47
C GLU A 49 23.42 -12.96 9.38
N SER A 50 22.94 -11.71 9.23
CA SER A 50 21.76 -11.23 9.97
C SER A 50 20.51 -12.02 9.57
N LEU A 51 20.32 -12.28 8.27
CA LEU A 51 19.21 -13.06 7.72
C LEU A 51 19.21 -14.50 8.24
N LYS A 52 20.40 -15.11 8.35
CA LYS A 52 20.60 -16.42 9.00
C LYS A 52 20.20 -16.37 10.48
N GLY A 53 20.55 -15.30 11.19
CA GLY A 53 20.10 -15.00 12.54
C GLY A 53 18.57 -15.03 12.67
N VAL A 54 17.87 -14.29 11.80
CA VAL A 54 16.39 -14.26 11.78
C VAL A 54 15.81 -15.66 11.54
N LYS A 55 16.43 -16.47 10.68
CA LYS A 55 16.00 -17.87 10.46
C LYS A 55 16.15 -18.72 11.73
N MET A 56 17.27 -18.57 12.46
CA MET A 56 17.47 -19.29 13.72
C MET A 56 16.38 -18.94 14.74
N GLU A 57 16.08 -17.66 14.92
CA GLU A 57 15.02 -17.23 15.85
C GLU A 57 13.61 -17.73 15.45
N LEU A 58 13.32 -17.80 14.14
CA LEU A 58 12.06 -18.39 13.67
C LEU A 58 11.95 -19.89 13.99
N ILE A 59 13.06 -20.62 13.96
CA ILE A 59 13.13 -22.03 14.33
C ILE A 59 12.96 -22.19 15.85
N ASP A 60 13.68 -21.39 16.63
CA ASP A 60 13.66 -21.42 18.10
C ASP A 60 12.28 -21.08 18.68
N ALA A 61 11.52 -20.24 17.98
CA ALA A 61 10.18 -19.84 18.38
C ALA A 61 9.09 -20.93 18.22
N ALA A 62 9.44 -22.10 17.65
CA ALA A 62 8.60 -23.30 17.59
C ALA A 62 7.17 -23.05 17.06
N PHE A 63 7.03 -22.26 15.99
CA PHE A 63 5.72 -21.94 15.41
C PHE A 63 5.09 -23.17 14.71
N PRO A 64 3.93 -23.69 15.15
CA PRO A 64 3.36 -24.92 14.59
C PRO A 64 2.86 -24.77 13.13
N LEU A 65 2.53 -23.55 12.70
CA LEU A 65 2.11 -23.24 11.33
C LEU A 65 3.28 -23.07 10.37
N LEU A 66 4.49 -22.78 10.87
CA LEU A 66 5.69 -22.60 10.06
C LEU A 66 6.23 -23.97 9.63
N LYS A 67 6.16 -24.26 8.33
CA LYS A 67 6.56 -25.55 7.78
C LYS A 67 7.98 -25.57 7.25
N ASP A 68 8.47 -24.43 6.79
CA ASP A 68 9.85 -24.27 6.33
C ASP A 68 10.24 -22.78 6.27
N VAL A 69 11.54 -22.50 6.27
CA VAL A 69 12.14 -21.17 6.13
C VAL A 69 13.28 -21.21 5.12
N VAL A 70 13.08 -20.54 3.98
CA VAL A 70 14.14 -20.23 3.02
C VAL A 70 14.73 -18.87 3.38
N ALA A 71 16.05 -18.78 3.53
CA ALA A 71 16.77 -17.55 3.83
C ALA A 71 17.90 -17.42 2.83
N THR A 72 17.79 -16.48 1.89
CA THR A 72 18.68 -16.40 0.73
C THR A 72 18.94 -14.95 0.31
N THR A 73 20.01 -14.77 -0.45
CA THR A 73 20.34 -13.51 -1.15
C THR A 73 20.08 -13.61 -2.64
N ASP A 74 19.68 -14.80 -3.13
CA ASP A 74 19.27 -15.05 -4.52
C ASP A 74 17.78 -14.72 -4.71
N VAL A 75 17.50 -13.76 -5.59
CA VAL A 75 16.14 -13.31 -5.92
C VAL A 75 15.31 -14.40 -6.60
N VAL A 76 15.92 -15.27 -7.42
CA VAL A 76 15.23 -16.36 -8.12
C VAL A 76 14.77 -17.42 -7.13
N GLU A 77 15.68 -17.83 -6.23
CA GLU A 77 15.35 -18.78 -5.16
C GLU A 77 14.23 -18.22 -4.26
N ALA A 78 14.37 -16.95 -3.86
CA ALA A 78 13.39 -16.28 -3.03
C ALA A 78 12.00 -16.20 -3.66
N CYS A 79 11.89 -15.95 -4.98
CA CYS A 79 10.62 -15.83 -5.68
C CYS A 79 9.98 -17.18 -6.08
N LYS A 80 10.68 -18.30 -5.93
CA LYS A 80 10.23 -19.61 -6.42
C LYS A 80 8.94 -20.09 -5.74
N GLY A 81 7.86 -20.19 -6.52
CA GLY A 81 6.56 -20.74 -6.14
C GLY A 81 5.79 -19.91 -5.12
N VAL A 82 6.16 -18.64 -4.88
CA VAL A 82 5.55 -17.82 -3.84
C VAL A 82 4.12 -17.44 -4.20
N ASN A 83 3.20 -17.51 -3.23
CA ASN A 83 1.79 -17.14 -3.38
C ASN A 83 1.51 -15.70 -2.89
N VAL A 84 2.32 -15.23 -1.95
CA VAL A 84 2.28 -13.85 -1.44
C VAL A 84 3.70 -13.32 -1.41
N ALA A 85 3.90 -12.08 -1.87
CA ALA A 85 5.19 -11.39 -1.80
C ALA A 85 5.03 -10.02 -1.13
N VAL A 86 5.66 -9.84 0.02
CA VAL A 86 5.70 -8.58 0.77
C VAL A 86 7.05 -7.92 0.55
N MET A 87 7.06 -6.88 -0.29
CA MET A 87 8.27 -6.21 -0.76
C MET A 87 8.67 -5.09 0.20
N VAL A 88 9.42 -5.44 1.26
CA VAL A 88 9.89 -4.49 2.29
C VAL A 88 11.28 -3.95 1.96
N GLY A 89 12.08 -4.71 1.23
CA GLY A 89 13.41 -4.32 0.76
C GLY A 89 13.35 -3.13 -0.20
N GLY A 90 14.21 -2.14 0.06
CA GLY A 90 14.39 -0.97 -0.78
C GLY A 90 15.59 -0.17 -0.31
N PHE A 91 16.10 0.72 -1.16
CA PHE A 91 17.22 1.57 -0.81
C PHE A 91 16.71 2.81 -0.06
N PRO A 92 16.98 2.96 1.25
CA PRO A 92 16.53 4.12 2.00
C PRO A 92 17.28 5.36 1.56
N ARG A 93 16.62 6.52 1.56
CA ARG A 93 17.29 7.79 1.33
C ARG A 93 18.29 8.06 2.46
N LYS A 94 19.56 8.24 2.10
CA LYS A 94 20.62 8.69 3.02
C LYS A 94 20.81 10.21 2.91
N GLU A 95 21.41 10.80 3.94
CA GLU A 95 21.82 12.20 3.92
C GLU A 95 22.76 12.46 2.72
N GLY A 96 22.61 13.62 2.09
CA GLY A 96 23.35 13.98 0.87
C GLY A 96 22.85 13.36 -0.44
N MET A 97 21.90 12.42 -0.41
CA MET A 97 21.36 11.84 -1.65
C MET A 97 20.26 12.69 -2.28
N GLU A 98 20.35 12.86 -3.60
CA GLU A 98 19.28 13.42 -4.39
C GLU A 98 18.13 12.40 -4.56
N ARG A 99 16.93 12.93 -4.80
CA ARG A 99 15.74 12.09 -5.04
C ARG A 99 15.93 11.18 -6.26
N LYS A 100 16.65 11.65 -7.29
CA LYS A 100 16.95 10.90 -8.51
C LYS A 100 17.81 9.67 -8.24
N ASP A 101 18.78 9.78 -7.33
CA ASP A 101 19.68 8.68 -7.00
C ASP A 101 18.95 7.57 -6.27
N VAL A 102 18.13 7.95 -5.29
CA VAL A 102 17.27 7.01 -4.54
C VAL A 102 16.32 6.29 -5.49
N MET A 103 15.73 7.02 -6.45
CA MET A 103 14.84 6.42 -7.44
C MET A 103 15.59 5.43 -8.34
N THR A 104 16.75 5.82 -8.89
CA THR A 104 17.56 4.96 -9.77
C THR A 104 17.95 3.65 -9.08
N LYS A 105 18.36 3.70 -7.80
CA LYS A 105 18.70 2.50 -7.03
C LYS A 105 17.49 1.62 -6.74
N ASN A 106 16.34 2.20 -6.43
CA ASN A 106 15.13 1.40 -6.21
C ASN A 106 14.62 0.79 -7.53
N VAL A 107 14.70 1.50 -8.66
CA VAL A 107 14.31 0.97 -9.98
C VAL A 107 15.10 -0.30 -10.33
N SER A 108 16.41 -0.34 -10.12
CA SER A 108 17.21 -1.53 -10.43
C SER A 108 16.83 -2.73 -9.56
N ILE A 109 16.60 -2.51 -8.26
CA ILE A 109 16.14 -3.56 -7.33
C ILE A 109 14.77 -4.11 -7.76
N TYR A 110 13.80 -3.22 -7.96
CA TYR A 110 12.43 -3.61 -8.29
C TYR A 110 12.30 -4.21 -9.68
N LYS A 111 13.15 -3.83 -10.64
CA LYS A 111 13.21 -4.47 -11.96
C LYS A 111 13.64 -5.93 -11.86
N ALA A 112 14.70 -6.22 -11.11
CA ALA A 112 15.18 -7.60 -10.92
C ALA A 112 14.13 -8.46 -10.19
N GLN A 113 13.51 -7.92 -9.15
CA GLN A 113 12.45 -8.60 -8.40
C GLN A 113 11.18 -8.81 -9.24
N ALA A 114 10.80 -7.84 -10.08
CA ALA A 114 9.67 -7.96 -10.99
C ALA A 114 9.88 -9.13 -11.97
N SER A 115 11.05 -9.20 -12.61
CA SER A 115 11.38 -10.29 -13.52
C SER A 115 11.37 -11.66 -12.82
N ALA A 116 11.89 -11.75 -11.61
CA ALA A 116 11.92 -13.01 -10.86
C ALA A 116 10.51 -13.45 -10.42
N LEU A 117 9.68 -12.50 -9.97
CA LEU A 117 8.27 -12.78 -9.64
C LEU A 117 7.49 -13.24 -10.87
N GLU A 118 7.64 -12.57 -12.02
CA GLU A 118 6.94 -12.94 -13.26
C GLU A 118 7.28 -14.36 -13.72
N GLN A 119 8.54 -14.78 -13.58
CA GLN A 119 9.01 -16.07 -14.08
C GLN A 119 8.85 -17.22 -13.07
N HIS A 120 8.88 -16.93 -11.77
CA HIS A 120 9.04 -17.97 -10.75
C HIS A 120 7.96 -17.99 -9.69
N ALA A 121 7.14 -16.93 -9.52
CA ALA A 121 6.06 -16.94 -8.54
C ALA A 121 4.88 -17.81 -9.00
N ALA A 122 3.96 -18.11 -8.08
CA ALA A 122 2.71 -18.75 -8.45
C ALA A 122 1.88 -17.83 -9.38
N PRO A 123 1.10 -18.38 -10.35
CA PRO A 123 0.34 -17.57 -11.32
C PRO A 123 -0.63 -16.56 -10.70
N ASP A 124 -1.15 -16.84 -9.50
CA ASP A 124 -2.11 -16.02 -8.76
C ASP A 124 -1.47 -15.23 -7.62
N CYS A 125 -0.13 -15.15 -7.58
CA CYS A 125 0.62 -14.53 -6.50
C CYS A 125 0.15 -13.09 -6.25
N LYS A 126 0.04 -12.71 -4.97
CA LYS A 126 -0.32 -11.37 -4.51
C LYS A 126 0.90 -10.61 -4.02
N VAL A 127 1.15 -9.44 -4.61
CA VAL A 127 2.32 -8.61 -4.31
C VAL A 127 1.88 -7.36 -3.55
N LEU A 128 2.49 -7.13 -2.39
CA LEU A 128 2.32 -5.95 -1.56
C LEU A 128 3.66 -5.22 -1.42
N VAL A 129 3.74 -4.02 -1.99
CA VAL A 129 4.92 -3.16 -1.88
C VAL A 129 4.86 -2.28 -0.64
N VAL A 130 5.84 -2.42 0.24
CA VAL A 130 5.98 -1.66 1.49
C VAL A 130 7.14 -0.66 1.40
N ALA A 131 8.21 -1.00 0.68
CA ALA A 131 9.39 -0.14 0.63
C ALA A 131 9.10 1.17 -0.10
N ASN A 132 9.58 2.27 0.49
CA ASN A 132 9.36 3.59 -0.07
C ASN A 132 10.28 3.90 -1.27
N PRO A 133 9.80 4.68 -2.27
CA PRO A 133 8.43 5.22 -2.41
C PRO A 133 7.42 4.16 -2.88
N ALA A 134 6.48 3.77 -2.01
CA ALA A 134 5.70 2.53 -2.17
C ALA A 134 4.85 2.49 -3.45
N ASN A 135 4.10 3.55 -3.75
CA ASN A 135 3.27 3.64 -4.95
C ASN A 135 4.12 3.58 -6.23
N THR A 136 5.25 4.29 -6.26
CA THR A 136 6.14 4.33 -7.44
C THR A 136 6.85 2.99 -7.63
N ASN A 137 7.31 2.35 -6.56
CA ASN A 137 7.91 1.02 -6.61
C ASN A 137 6.91 -0.04 -7.09
N ALA A 138 5.64 0.03 -6.65
CA ALA A 138 4.58 -0.83 -7.17
C ALA A 138 4.31 -0.61 -8.67
N LEU A 139 4.32 0.65 -9.12
CA LEU A 139 4.22 0.96 -10.54
C LEU A 139 5.40 0.40 -11.34
N ILE A 140 6.63 0.59 -10.87
CA ILE A 140 7.84 0.01 -11.48
C ILE A 140 7.71 -1.51 -11.58
N LEU A 141 7.29 -2.18 -10.51
CA LEU A 141 7.10 -3.63 -10.51
C LEU A 141 6.08 -4.07 -11.56
N LYS A 142 4.94 -3.37 -11.65
CA LYS A 142 3.91 -3.61 -12.67
C LYS A 142 4.46 -3.44 -14.10
N GLU A 143 5.22 -2.39 -14.37
CA GLU A 143 5.75 -2.13 -15.71
C GLU A 143 6.84 -3.13 -16.13
N PHE A 144 7.57 -3.70 -15.17
CA PHE A 144 8.62 -4.71 -15.43
C PHE A 144 8.16 -6.17 -15.27
N ALA A 145 6.88 -6.41 -14.98
CA ALA A 145 6.26 -7.73 -14.96
C ALA A 145 4.92 -7.71 -15.75
N PRO A 146 4.96 -7.46 -17.07
CA PRO A 146 3.77 -7.19 -17.88
C PRO A 146 2.77 -8.37 -17.95
N SER A 147 3.23 -9.60 -17.76
CA SER A 147 2.40 -10.80 -17.74
C SER A 147 1.75 -11.05 -16.38
N PHE A 148 2.23 -10.38 -15.33
CA PHE A 148 1.71 -10.50 -13.98
C PHE A 148 0.40 -9.70 -13.86
N PRO A 149 -0.70 -10.28 -13.33
CA PRO A 149 -1.97 -9.57 -13.25
C PRO A 149 -1.83 -8.25 -12.48
N ALA A 150 -2.02 -7.10 -13.13
CA ALA A 150 -1.83 -5.80 -12.50
C ALA A 150 -2.68 -5.60 -11.23
N LYS A 151 -3.86 -6.23 -11.16
CA LYS A 151 -4.74 -6.25 -9.98
C LYS A 151 -4.13 -6.96 -8.76
N ASN A 152 -3.09 -7.77 -8.97
CA ASN A 152 -2.37 -8.49 -7.94
C ASN A 152 -1.13 -7.74 -7.43
N ILE A 153 -0.92 -6.48 -7.85
CA ILE A 153 0.16 -5.64 -7.35
C ILE A 153 -0.46 -4.45 -6.62
N THR A 154 -0.12 -4.32 -5.35
CA THR A 154 -0.61 -3.25 -4.46
C THR A 154 0.54 -2.60 -3.70
N CYS A 155 0.29 -1.47 -3.05
CA CYS A 155 1.23 -0.85 -2.13
C CYS A 155 0.56 -0.52 -0.79
N LEU A 156 1.38 -0.38 0.25
CA LEU A 156 0.88 -0.24 1.62
C LEU A 156 0.50 1.20 1.97
N THR A 157 -0.80 1.50 1.97
CA THR A 157 -1.40 2.67 2.64
C THR A 157 -2.18 2.29 3.90
N ARG A 158 -2.22 0.99 4.24
CA ARG A 158 -2.96 0.48 5.40
C ARG A 158 -2.43 1.02 6.74
N LEU A 159 -1.13 1.33 6.83
CA LEU A 159 -0.57 1.97 8.03
C LEU A 159 -1.12 3.38 8.21
N ASP A 160 -1.27 4.14 7.13
CA ASP A 160 -1.88 5.47 7.21
C ASP A 160 -3.35 5.39 7.61
N HIS A 161 -4.08 4.41 7.05
CA HIS A 161 -5.46 4.13 7.42
C HIS A 161 -5.59 3.78 8.91
N ASN A 162 -4.76 2.85 9.40
CA ASN A 162 -4.75 2.45 10.81
C ASN A 162 -4.36 3.61 11.74
N ARG A 163 -3.45 4.50 11.32
CA ARG A 163 -3.11 5.73 12.05
C ARG A 163 -4.31 6.67 12.13
N ALA A 164 -5.04 6.84 11.04
CA ALA A 164 -6.22 7.70 10.99
C ALA A 164 -7.36 7.15 11.88
N LEU A 165 -7.61 5.83 11.85
CA LEU A 165 -8.51 5.17 12.81
C LEU A 165 -8.10 5.45 14.26
N GLY A 166 -6.81 5.29 14.57
CA GLY A 166 -6.27 5.59 15.90
C GLY A 166 -6.46 7.05 16.32
N GLN A 167 -6.25 8.02 15.42
CA GLN A 167 -6.47 9.44 15.75
C GLN A 167 -7.95 9.78 16.01
N VAL A 168 -8.88 9.17 15.28
CA VAL A 168 -10.32 9.33 15.55
C VAL A 168 -10.69 8.69 16.89
N SER A 169 -10.19 7.49 17.15
CA SER A 169 -10.39 6.76 18.41
C SER A 169 -9.91 7.58 19.62
N GLU A 170 -8.70 8.13 19.56
CA GLU A 170 -8.14 8.99 20.60
C GLU A 170 -8.94 10.29 20.76
N LYS A 171 -9.33 10.93 19.65
CA LYS A 171 -10.08 12.20 19.68
C LYS A 171 -11.44 12.06 20.38
N LEU A 172 -12.10 10.92 20.18
CA LEU A 172 -13.43 10.63 20.73
C LEU A 172 -13.38 9.82 22.03
N ASN A 173 -12.19 9.39 22.47
CA ASN A 173 -12.00 8.49 23.60
C ASN A 173 -12.88 7.22 23.51
N VAL A 174 -12.87 6.59 22.33
CA VAL A 174 -13.62 5.35 22.02
C VAL A 174 -12.65 4.24 21.64
N HIS A 175 -13.09 2.99 21.75
CA HIS A 175 -12.26 1.87 21.32
C HIS A 175 -12.07 1.88 19.78
N VAL A 176 -10.85 1.64 19.30
CA VAL A 176 -10.53 1.71 17.86
C VAL A 176 -11.35 0.73 17.02
N GLY A 177 -11.74 -0.41 17.59
CA GLY A 177 -12.60 -1.39 16.93
C GLY A 177 -14.02 -0.90 16.64
N ASP A 178 -14.45 0.20 17.26
CA ASP A 178 -15.73 0.85 16.98
C ASP A 178 -15.64 1.88 15.85
N VAL A 179 -14.43 2.29 15.45
CA VAL A 179 -14.20 3.24 14.35
C VAL A 179 -14.02 2.48 13.04
N LYS A 180 -14.76 2.86 12.00
CA LYS A 180 -14.66 2.23 10.68
C LYS A 180 -14.82 3.22 9.53
N ASN A 181 -14.52 2.75 8.32
CA ASN A 181 -14.74 3.43 7.04
C ASN A 181 -13.97 4.75 6.84
N VAL A 182 -12.85 4.95 7.53
CA VAL A 182 -11.86 5.95 7.14
C VAL A 182 -11.24 5.56 5.79
N THR A 183 -10.95 6.53 4.93
CA THR A 183 -10.33 6.26 3.62
C THR A 183 -9.05 7.08 3.47
N ILE A 184 -7.99 6.50 2.90
CA ILE A 184 -6.77 7.23 2.55
C ILE A 184 -6.69 7.34 1.05
N TRP A 185 -6.60 8.57 0.54
CA TRP A 185 -6.48 8.85 -0.88
C TRP A 185 -5.08 9.30 -1.27
N GLY A 186 -4.66 8.95 -2.48
CA GLY A 186 -3.42 9.44 -3.09
C GLY A 186 -2.18 8.59 -2.78
N ASN A 187 -1.05 9.28 -2.60
CA ASN A 187 0.27 8.67 -2.48
C ASN A 187 0.62 8.35 -1.01
N HIS A 188 1.36 7.28 -0.73
CA HIS A 188 1.95 7.02 0.58
C HIS A 188 3.07 8.04 0.87
N SER A 189 2.67 9.26 1.26
CA SER A 189 3.55 10.40 1.49
C SER A 189 2.84 11.44 2.36
N SER A 190 3.47 12.59 2.57
CA SER A 190 2.84 13.76 3.21
C SER A 190 1.75 14.42 2.35
N THR A 191 1.52 13.97 1.11
CA THR A 191 0.44 14.49 0.24
C THR A 191 -0.78 13.58 0.20
N GLN A 192 -0.83 12.54 1.03
CA GLN A 192 -2.04 11.73 1.22
C GLN A 192 -3.19 12.56 1.76
N TYR A 193 -4.43 12.13 1.49
CA TYR A 193 -5.63 12.73 2.06
C TYR A 193 -6.36 11.69 2.94
N PRO A 194 -6.22 11.79 4.27
CA PRO A 194 -7.01 11.04 5.23
C PRO A 194 -8.44 11.60 5.30
N ASP A 195 -9.39 10.80 4.87
CA ASP A 195 -10.80 11.17 4.69
C ASP A 195 -11.70 10.46 5.70
N VAL A 196 -12.48 11.25 6.43
CA VAL A 196 -13.46 10.79 7.43
C VAL A 196 -14.92 11.08 7.03
N ASN A 197 -15.18 11.56 5.81
CA ASN A 197 -16.52 11.92 5.35
C ASN A 197 -17.50 10.74 5.41
N HIS A 198 -16.99 9.53 5.20
CA HIS A 198 -17.76 8.28 5.24
C HIS A 198 -17.44 7.42 6.48
N ALA A 199 -16.60 7.93 7.38
CA ALA A 199 -16.21 7.22 8.58
C ALA A 199 -17.34 7.26 9.61
N THR A 200 -17.48 6.17 10.36
CA THR A 200 -18.49 6.04 11.40
C THR A 200 -17.89 5.45 12.67
N VAL A 201 -18.55 5.69 13.80
CA VAL A 201 -18.22 5.11 15.09
C VAL A 201 -19.46 4.42 15.65
N LYS A 202 -19.30 3.19 16.16
CA LYS A 202 -20.34 2.51 16.91
C LYS A 202 -20.49 3.14 18.30
N THR A 203 -21.70 3.54 18.63
CA THR A 203 -22.06 4.13 19.94
C THR A 203 -23.20 3.33 20.57
N ALA A 204 -23.56 3.66 21.82
CA ALA A 204 -24.75 3.10 22.47
C ALA A 204 -26.05 3.39 21.70
N ALA A 205 -26.10 4.49 20.93
CA ALA A 205 -27.25 4.89 20.12
C ALA A 205 -27.18 4.38 18.66
N GLY A 206 -26.25 3.47 18.36
CA GLY A 206 -26.00 2.95 17.01
C GLY A 206 -24.78 3.59 16.33
N GLU A 207 -24.66 3.40 15.03
CA GLU A 207 -23.54 3.94 14.24
C GLU A 207 -23.77 5.42 13.92
N LYS A 208 -22.75 6.24 14.20
CA LYS A 208 -22.80 7.68 14.01
C LYS A 208 -21.63 8.18 13.14
N PRO A 209 -21.84 9.15 12.24
CA PRO A 209 -20.75 9.74 11.45
C PRO A 209 -19.67 10.34 12.34
N VAL A 210 -18.40 10.16 11.95
CA VAL A 210 -17.25 10.75 12.68
C VAL A 210 -17.37 12.28 12.75
N ARG A 211 -17.79 12.92 11.66
CA ARG A 211 -18.00 14.39 11.62
C ARG A 211 -19.02 14.87 12.65
N GLU A 212 -20.13 14.16 12.82
CA GLU A 212 -21.16 14.46 13.82
C GLU A 212 -20.59 14.36 15.23
N LEU A 213 -19.89 13.27 15.55
CA LEU A 213 -19.37 13.02 16.89
C LEU A 213 -18.20 13.94 17.28
N VAL A 214 -17.31 14.24 16.34
CA VAL A 214 -16.17 15.13 16.59
C VAL A 214 -16.64 16.59 16.68
N ALA A 215 -17.69 16.96 15.93
CA ALA A 215 -18.28 18.30 15.89
C ALA A 215 -17.26 19.44 15.75
N ASN A 216 -16.16 19.19 15.02
CA ASN A 216 -15.06 20.13 14.85
C ASN A 216 -14.39 19.92 13.48
N ASP A 217 -14.98 20.52 12.45
CA ASP A 217 -14.49 20.44 11.08
C ASP A 217 -13.12 21.11 10.89
N GLN A 218 -12.81 22.15 11.66
CA GLN A 218 -11.50 22.79 11.62
C GLN A 218 -10.41 21.79 11.99
N TRP A 219 -10.58 21.06 13.09
CA TRP A 219 -9.64 20.01 13.52
C TRP A 219 -9.53 18.89 12.47
N LEU A 220 -10.67 18.42 11.95
CA LEU A 220 -10.71 17.35 10.95
C LEU A 220 -10.01 17.73 9.64
N ASN A 221 -10.16 19.00 9.20
CA ASN A 221 -9.60 19.46 7.94
C ASN A 221 -8.16 20.01 8.07
N THR A 222 -7.58 20.08 9.29
CA THR A 222 -6.24 20.63 9.50
C THR A 222 -5.37 19.70 10.37
N GLU A 223 -5.54 19.73 11.69
CA GLU A 223 -4.71 19.02 12.67
C GLU A 223 -4.76 17.51 12.47
N PHE A 224 -5.95 16.94 12.21
CA PHE A 224 -6.11 15.51 11.95
C PHE A 224 -5.29 15.07 10.72
N ILE A 225 -5.48 15.75 9.59
CA ILE A 225 -4.78 15.46 8.33
C ILE A 225 -3.26 15.59 8.54
N THR A 226 -2.83 16.70 9.12
CA THR A 226 -1.40 16.99 9.37
C THR A 226 -0.78 15.94 10.30
N THR A 227 -1.51 15.54 11.35
CA THR A 227 -1.02 14.54 12.31
C THR A 227 -0.83 13.18 11.66
N VAL A 228 -1.77 12.74 10.82
CA VAL A 228 -1.63 11.47 10.08
C VAL A 228 -0.48 11.54 9.08
N GLN A 229 -0.40 12.62 8.29
CA GLN A 229 0.68 12.86 7.31
C GLN A 229 2.07 12.87 7.96
N GLN A 230 2.20 13.43 9.17
CA GLN A 230 3.47 13.58 9.88
C GLN A 230 3.72 12.48 10.92
N ARG A 231 2.84 11.49 11.06
CA ARG A 231 2.93 10.48 12.12
C ARG A 231 4.22 9.66 12.05
N GLY A 232 4.72 9.39 10.84
CA GLY A 232 6.01 8.72 10.65
C GLY A 232 7.18 9.51 11.24
N ALA A 233 7.21 10.83 11.00
CA ALA A 233 8.24 11.72 11.53
C ALA A 233 8.16 11.82 13.07
N ALA A 234 6.94 11.87 13.62
CA ALA A 234 6.73 11.87 15.08
C ALA A 234 7.29 10.58 15.73
N ILE A 235 7.07 9.41 15.13
CA ILE A 235 7.60 8.14 15.64
C ILE A 235 9.13 8.11 15.56
N ILE A 236 9.72 8.59 14.46
CA ILE A 236 11.18 8.69 14.32
C ILE A 236 11.77 9.62 15.39
N LYS A 237 11.14 10.78 15.62
CA LYS A 237 11.58 11.73 16.66
C LYS A 237 11.60 11.07 18.04
N ALA A 238 10.56 10.31 18.37
CA ALA A 238 10.38 9.65 19.67
C ALA A 238 11.31 8.44 19.86
N ARG A 239 11.39 7.53 18.88
CA ARG A 239 12.10 6.25 19.01
C ARG A 239 13.51 6.22 18.41
N LYS A 240 13.89 7.26 17.66
CA LYS A 240 15.10 7.31 16.81
C LYS A 240 15.14 6.25 15.69
N LEU A 241 14.05 5.51 15.53
CA LEU A 241 13.87 4.45 14.55
C LEU A 241 12.51 4.61 13.87
N SER A 242 12.40 4.09 12.65
CA SER A 242 11.13 4.07 11.92
C SER A 242 10.09 3.14 12.57
N SER A 243 8.83 3.28 12.15
CA SER A 243 7.68 2.59 12.73
C SER A 243 7.57 1.12 12.27
N ALA A 244 8.52 0.28 12.68
CA ALA A 244 8.64 -1.09 12.22
C ALA A 244 7.43 -1.98 12.58
N LEU A 245 7.11 -2.07 13.88
CA LEU A 245 6.00 -2.87 14.40
C LEU A 245 4.67 -2.55 13.72
N SER A 246 4.29 -1.27 13.69
CA SER A 246 3.00 -0.86 13.12
C SER A 246 2.95 -1.06 11.61
N ALA A 247 4.08 -0.92 10.90
CA ALA A 247 4.15 -1.20 9.48
C ALA A 247 3.98 -2.70 9.19
N ALA A 248 4.64 -3.57 9.96
CA ALA A 248 4.49 -5.02 9.87
C ALA A 248 3.04 -5.45 10.15
N SER A 249 2.45 -4.96 11.25
CA SER A 249 1.04 -5.21 11.58
C SER A 249 0.11 -4.78 10.45
N SER A 250 0.31 -3.59 9.88
CA SER A 250 -0.53 -3.08 8.80
C SER A 250 -0.35 -3.86 7.49
N ALA A 251 0.84 -4.42 7.24
CA ALA A 251 1.08 -5.32 6.11
C ALA A 251 0.34 -6.65 6.29
N CYS A 252 0.30 -7.20 7.52
CA CYS A 252 -0.56 -8.34 7.85
C CYS A 252 -2.03 -8.01 7.60
N ASP A 253 -2.53 -6.88 8.11
CA ASP A 253 -3.93 -6.48 7.93
C ASP A 253 -4.29 -6.34 6.44
N HIS A 254 -3.40 -5.74 5.65
CA HIS A 254 -3.59 -5.58 4.21
C HIS A 254 -3.75 -6.93 3.50
N ILE A 255 -2.80 -7.85 3.70
CA ILE A 255 -2.87 -9.17 3.05
C ILE A 255 -4.05 -9.98 3.60
N ARG A 256 -4.30 -9.92 4.91
CA ARG A 256 -5.38 -10.65 5.57
C ARG A 256 -6.73 -10.29 4.97
N ASP A 257 -7.05 -9.00 4.88
CA ASP A 257 -8.32 -8.55 4.31
C ASP A 257 -8.41 -8.84 2.81
N TRP A 258 -7.27 -8.84 2.11
CA TRP A 258 -7.23 -9.17 0.69
C TRP A 258 -7.46 -10.67 0.41
N VAL A 259 -6.96 -11.56 1.28
CA VAL A 259 -7.05 -13.01 1.11
C VAL A 259 -8.33 -13.58 1.74
N LEU A 260 -8.66 -13.15 2.96
CA LEU A 260 -9.80 -13.67 3.73
C LEU A 260 -11.09 -12.86 3.54
N GLY A 261 -11.00 -11.73 2.84
CA GLY A 261 -12.09 -10.79 2.66
C GLY A 261 -12.20 -9.81 3.83
N THR A 262 -12.84 -8.68 3.58
CA THR A 262 -13.23 -7.74 4.63
C THR A 262 -14.49 -8.23 5.35
N PRO A 263 -14.65 -7.95 6.65
CA PRO A 263 -15.91 -8.20 7.34
C PRO A 263 -17.09 -7.58 6.58
N LYS A 264 -18.27 -8.21 6.61
CA LYS A 264 -19.48 -7.66 5.98
C LYS A 264 -19.84 -6.30 6.61
N VAL A 265 -19.37 -5.22 5.99
CA VAL A 265 -19.90 -3.88 6.21
C VAL A 265 -21.08 -3.72 5.25
N LYS A 266 -22.23 -3.21 5.70
CA LYS A 266 -23.25 -2.69 4.78
C LYS A 266 -22.56 -1.63 3.89
N TYR A 267 -22.42 -1.94 2.60
CA TYR A 267 -21.46 -1.38 1.63
C TYR A 267 -21.28 0.15 1.61
N HIS A 268 -20.03 0.57 1.32
CA HIS A 268 -19.67 1.51 0.24
C HIS A 268 -18.33 1.07 -0.40
N PRO A 269 -18.11 1.16 -1.73
CA PRO A 269 -17.22 0.27 -2.50
C PRO A 269 -15.71 0.61 -2.50
N PHE A 270 -15.18 1.33 -1.51
CA PHE A 270 -13.90 2.05 -1.67
C PHE A 270 -12.65 1.39 -1.05
N LEU A 271 -12.78 0.34 -0.24
CA LEU A 271 -11.68 -0.07 0.65
C LEU A 271 -10.54 -0.89 -0.01
N LEU A 272 -10.69 -1.36 -1.25
CA LEU A 272 -9.67 -2.19 -1.91
C LEU A 272 -9.11 -1.60 -3.21
N LEU A 273 -9.52 -0.38 -3.58
CA LEU A 273 -9.37 0.11 -4.96
C LEU A 273 -8.55 1.38 -5.12
N THR A 274 -7.68 1.69 -4.17
CA THR A 274 -6.84 2.90 -4.21
C THR A 274 -5.68 2.85 -5.22
N LEU A 275 -5.46 1.74 -5.93
CA LEU A 275 -4.45 1.65 -7.01
C LEU A 275 -5.03 1.23 -8.36
N ILE A 276 -6.04 0.35 -8.38
CA ILE A 276 -6.48 -0.30 -9.63
C ILE A 276 -7.25 0.66 -10.54
N LYS A 277 -8.10 1.55 -10.01
CA LYS A 277 -8.91 2.45 -10.86
C LYS A 277 -8.19 3.75 -11.28
N MET A 278 -7.31 4.31 -10.45
CA MET A 278 -6.60 5.55 -10.80
C MET A 278 -5.47 5.33 -11.81
N GLY A 279 -4.86 4.15 -11.85
CA GLY A 279 -3.86 3.79 -12.86
C GLY A 279 -4.44 3.80 -14.28
N HIS A 280 -5.65 3.29 -14.47
CA HIS A 280 -6.35 3.31 -15.77
C HIS A 280 -6.71 4.71 -16.22
N LEU A 281 -7.19 5.59 -15.33
CA LEU A 281 -7.52 6.97 -15.73
C LEU A 281 -6.27 7.73 -16.25
N LEU A 282 -5.12 7.53 -15.62
CA LEU A 282 -3.87 8.18 -16.04
C LEU A 282 -3.29 7.59 -17.33
N THR A 283 -3.38 6.26 -17.53
CA THR A 283 -2.89 5.61 -18.76
C THR A 283 -3.80 5.89 -19.96
N THR A 284 -5.11 5.98 -19.77
CA THR A 284 -6.05 6.37 -20.84
C THR A 284 -5.85 7.83 -21.27
N ILE A 285 -5.53 8.74 -20.34
CA ILE A 285 -5.21 10.13 -20.67
C ILE A 285 -3.88 10.21 -21.45
N LEU A 286 -2.88 9.40 -21.08
CA LEU A 286 -1.57 9.37 -21.75
C LEU A 286 -1.60 8.65 -23.12
N SER A 287 -2.49 7.66 -23.31
CA SER A 287 -2.62 6.95 -24.59
C SER A 287 -3.37 7.75 -25.68
N VAL A 288 -4.06 8.83 -25.30
CA VAL A 288 -4.85 9.67 -26.22
C VAL A 288 -4.10 10.96 -26.64
N MET A 289 -2.88 11.20 -26.13
CA MET A 289 -2.07 12.37 -26.49
C MET A 289 -0.68 12.00 -27.06
N PRO A 290 -0.54 11.75 -28.37
CA PRO A 290 0.75 11.36 -28.96
C PRO A 290 1.76 12.50 -29.13
N ARG A 291 1.44 13.77 -28.81
CA ARG A 291 2.31 14.91 -29.17
C ARG A 291 2.21 16.08 -28.19
N LEU A 292 2.87 15.99 -27.04
CA LEU A 292 3.29 17.19 -26.33
C LEU A 292 4.72 16.99 -25.78
N PRO A 293 5.67 17.92 -26.04
CA PRO A 293 7.05 17.74 -25.60
C PRO A 293 7.14 17.78 -24.07
N PHE A 294 7.87 16.81 -23.53
CA PHE A 294 8.09 16.47 -22.11
C PHE A 294 8.54 17.62 -21.18
N ARG A 295 8.86 18.80 -21.73
CA ARG A 295 9.42 19.95 -20.99
C ARG A 295 8.40 20.90 -20.37
N ILE A 296 7.13 20.89 -20.80
CA ILE A 296 6.11 21.84 -20.29
C ILE A 296 5.29 21.24 -19.12
N LEU A 297 5.27 19.90 -18.98
CA LEU A 297 4.44 19.24 -17.96
C LEU A 297 5.00 19.35 -16.53
N LEU A 298 6.33 19.48 -16.37
CA LEU A 298 6.97 19.45 -15.05
C LEU A 298 6.98 20.80 -14.31
N THR A 299 6.83 21.92 -15.02
CA THR A 299 6.85 23.26 -14.43
C THR A 299 5.48 23.71 -13.90
N SER A 300 4.38 23.18 -14.44
CA SER A 300 3.02 23.58 -14.05
C SER A 300 2.40 22.76 -12.91
N ILE A 301 3.05 21.67 -12.48
CA ILE A 301 2.56 20.78 -11.41
C ILE A 301 2.69 21.41 -10.01
N LYS A 302 3.42 22.54 -9.86
CA LYS A 302 3.68 23.14 -8.55
C LYS A 302 2.60 24.06 -7.97
N CYS A 303 1.56 24.47 -8.72
CA CYS A 303 0.71 25.60 -8.25
C CYS A 303 -0.81 25.52 -8.46
N MET A 304 -1.43 24.43 -8.90
CA MET A 304 -2.89 24.44 -9.16
C MET A 304 -3.64 23.29 -8.49
N SER A 305 -4.75 23.63 -7.83
CA SER A 305 -5.72 22.68 -7.27
C SER A 305 -6.41 21.89 -8.38
N PHE A 306 -6.80 20.65 -8.07
CA PHE A 306 -7.39 19.68 -9.01
C PHE A 306 -8.60 20.22 -9.80
N LEU A 307 -9.42 21.10 -9.18
CA LEU A 307 -10.56 21.75 -9.84
C LEU A 307 -10.17 22.69 -10.99
N TYR A 308 -9.02 23.36 -10.88
CA TYR A 308 -8.53 24.25 -11.94
C TYR A 308 -8.01 23.46 -13.14
N TRP A 309 -7.44 22.27 -12.88
CA TRP A 309 -7.00 21.35 -13.93
C TRP A 309 -8.17 20.77 -14.71
N ALA A 310 -9.25 20.38 -14.02
CA ALA A 310 -10.48 19.89 -14.65
C ALA A 310 -11.16 20.97 -15.52
N LYS A 311 -11.21 22.23 -15.05
CA LYS A 311 -11.73 23.37 -15.84
C LYS A 311 -10.85 23.70 -17.03
N PHE A 312 -9.53 23.65 -16.90
CA PHE A 312 -8.60 23.88 -17.99
C PHE A 312 -8.72 22.81 -19.08
N LEU A 313 -8.85 21.53 -18.69
CA LEU A 313 -9.08 20.44 -19.64
C LEU A 313 -10.43 20.59 -20.36
N LEU A 314 -11.51 20.95 -19.64
CA LEU A 314 -12.82 21.21 -20.25
C LEU A 314 -12.78 22.40 -21.22
N HIS A 315 -11.95 23.40 -20.96
CA HIS A 315 -11.88 24.59 -21.83
C HIS A 315 -11.01 24.34 -23.07
N VAL A 316 -9.96 23.54 -22.95
CA VAL A 316 -9.00 23.25 -24.03
C VAL A 316 -9.48 22.12 -24.95
N LEU A 317 -10.21 21.12 -24.43
CA LEU A 317 -10.61 19.94 -25.22
C LEU A 317 -11.88 20.15 -26.07
N PHE A 318 -12.68 21.19 -25.82
CA PHE A 318 -14.07 21.25 -26.33
C PHE A 318 -14.35 22.33 -27.39
N ARG A 319 -13.33 22.89 -28.04
CA ARG A 319 -13.52 23.79 -29.21
C ARG A 319 -13.33 23.12 -30.58
N GLY A 320 -13.11 21.80 -30.64
CA GLY A 320 -12.52 21.17 -31.84
C GLY A 320 -13.40 20.24 -32.67
N HIS A 321 -14.01 19.20 -32.08
CA HIS A 321 -14.47 18.08 -32.90
C HIS A 321 -15.74 17.41 -32.36
N GLY A 322 -16.75 17.29 -33.24
CA GLY A 322 -17.97 16.53 -33.02
C GLY A 322 -17.68 15.04 -32.88
N PHE A 323 -17.74 14.55 -31.65
CA PHE A 323 -17.66 13.13 -31.30
C PHE A 323 -18.98 12.73 -30.60
N GLN A 324 -19.56 11.59 -30.97
CA GLN A 324 -20.85 11.14 -30.44
C GLN A 324 -20.75 10.69 -28.96
N TRP A 325 -21.58 11.29 -28.10
CA TRP A 325 -21.52 11.24 -26.63
C TRP A 325 -22.35 10.11 -25.97
N GLY A 326 -22.66 9.03 -26.67
CA GLY A 326 -23.60 8.02 -26.16
C GLY A 326 -23.15 7.24 -24.92
N SER A 327 -21.85 6.92 -24.80
CA SER A 327 -21.37 6.00 -23.75
C SER A 327 -20.62 6.67 -22.60
N ILE A 328 -19.95 7.80 -22.83
CA ILE A 328 -19.12 8.47 -21.80
C ILE A 328 -19.98 9.35 -20.87
N LEU A 329 -21.10 9.88 -21.35
CA LEU A 329 -21.98 10.74 -20.55
C LEU A 329 -22.77 9.94 -19.50
N MET A 330 -23.08 8.66 -19.75
CA MET A 330 -23.78 7.81 -18.78
C MET A 330 -22.92 7.48 -17.55
N ASP A 331 -21.62 7.24 -17.74
CA ASP A 331 -20.70 6.98 -16.62
C ASP A 331 -20.40 8.23 -15.79
N LEU A 332 -20.48 9.42 -16.38
CA LEU A 332 -20.31 10.71 -15.69
C LEU A 332 -21.59 11.17 -14.97
N MET A 333 -22.78 10.87 -15.51
CA MET A 333 -24.06 11.24 -14.87
C MET A 333 -24.47 10.29 -13.73
N ALA A 334 -23.95 9.06 -13.69
CA ALA A 334 -24.12 8.16 -12.54
C ALA A 334 -23.37 8.63 -11.26
N PHE A 335 -22.59 9.71 -11.33
CA PHE A 335 -21.77 10.22 -10.23
C PHE A 335 -22.35 11.44 -9.49
N GLN A 336 -23.54 11.92 -9.85
CA GLN A 336 -24.20 13.05 -9.17
C GLN A 336 -25.51 12.71 -8.45
N LEU A 337 -25.94 11.46 -8.47
CA LEU A 337 -27.11 10.99 -7.72
C LEU A 337 -26.84 9.58 -7.18
N VAL A 338 -26.14 9.50 -6.05
CA VAL A 338 -26.31 8.57 -4.90
C VAL A 338 -25.33 8.99 -3.81
#